data_AF-A0A9D6W2S2-F1
#
_entry.id   AF-A0A9D6W2S2-F1
#
_cell.length_a   1.000
_cell.length_b   1.000
_cell.length_c   1.000
_cell.angle_alpha   90.00
_cell.angle_beta   90.00
_cell.angle_gamma   90.00
#
_symmetry.space_group_name_H-M   'P 1'
#
loop_
_entity.id
_entity.type
_entity.pdbx_description
1 polymer ?
#
loop_
_entity_poly.entity_id
_entity_poly.type
_entity_poly.pdbx_seq_one_letter_code
_entity_poly.pdbx_strand_id
1 'polypeptide(L)'
;MRKDRNLVRWGAPALALLVCLAASAAAAQQPAEPDQATRDAASAHFRAGRDAFNAGDFETALTEFRAANAAIPASRALSYIGQCLHKLNRQIEALQTFRQYVELYPNPATERDQTAMQEVKDWIDELEDVVGKVQVSVALSGATVLVDGQVLGNAPLAEPVEVVQGPHTFRAEMEGYRAAEETLTVAAGQQSSVTLIPTPLQTTATVNLSANVPGAAATLDGSALGMLPFAGDLEAGVHQLEVSAEGYETARLAITLQAGQPFARAVELVPLPEADEEWYEKWWVWTIAGVVVAGAATGIVLGTTGGDTMPESDWTLGLQ
;
A
#
# COMPACT_ATOMS: atom_id res chain seq x y z
N MET A 1 -99.22 -52.43 9.54
CA MET A 1 -99.78 -51.56 8.47
C MET A 1 -98.66 -50.72 7.90
N ARG A 2 -98.51 -50.77 6.56
CA ARG A 2 -97.59 -50.01 5.67
C ARG A 2 -96.08 -50.29 5.85
N LYS A 3 -95.29 -50.51 4.80
CA LYS A 3 -95.52 -50.84 3.37
C LYS A 3 -94.15 -51.25 2.83
N ASP A 4 -94.11 -52.30 2.03
CA ASP A 4 -92.90 -52.82 1.39
C ASP A 4 -92.26 -51.88 0.34
N ARG A 5 -91.00 -52.23 0.03
CA ARG A 5 -90.39 -52.42 -1.32
C ARG A 5 -89.40 -51.37 -1.86
N ASN A 6 -88.23 -51.94 -2.20
CA ASN A 6 -87.35 -51.68 -3.37
C ASN A 6 -86.49 -50.40 -3.28
N LEU A 7 -85.22 -50.38 -3.67
CA LEU A 7 -84.57 -50.97 -4.85
C LEU A 7 -83.07 -51.24 -4.62
N VAL A 8 -82.61 -52.36 -5.17
CA VAL A 8 -81.21 -52.65 -5.55
C VAL A 8 -80.81 -51.76 -6.72
N ARG A 9 -79.59 -51.19 -6.73
CA ARG A 9 -78.76 -51.09 -7.94
C ARG A 9 -77.29 -50.76 -7.63
N TRP A 10 -76.44 -51.49 -8.33
CA TRP A 10 -74.99 -51.43 -8.35
C TRP A 10 -74.45 -50.12 -8.92
N GLY A 11 -73.25 -49.72 -8.46
CA GLY A 11 -72.43 -48.68 -9.07
C GLY A 11 -71.16 -48.40 -8.27
N ALA A 12 -70.12 -49.22 -8.46
CA ALA A 12 -68.73 -48.74 -8.34
C ALA A 12 -68.28 -48.27 -9.73
N PRO A 13 -67.18 -47.51 -9.92
CA PRO A 13 -66.26 -46.91 -8.94
C PRO A 13 -66.05 -45.38 -9.17
N ALA A 14 -65.63 -44.63 -8.16
CA ALA A 14 -65.06 -43.29 -8.38
C ALA A 14 -63.74 -43.18 -7.62
N LEU A 15 -62.67 -43.18 -8.40
CA LEU A 15 -61.29 -42.88 -8.03
C LEU A 15 -61.27 -41.51 -7.29
N ALA A 16 -61.15 -41.52 -5.96
CA ALA A 16 -60.86 -40.32 -5.20
C ALA A 16 -59.35 -40.15 -5.12
N LEU A 17 -58.85 -39.21 -5.91
CA LEU A 17 -57.46 -38.77 -5.99
C LEU A 17 -56.93 -38.42 -4.59
N LEU A 18 -55.86 -39.10 -4.19
CA LEU A 18 -54.95 -38.70 -3.12
C LEU A 18 -54.30 -37.36 -3.49
N VAL A 19 -54.80 -36.26 -2.92
CA VAL A 19 -54.02 -35.02 -2.79
C VAL A 19 -53.51 -34.99 -1.35
N CYS A 20 -52.35 -35.60 -1.14
CA CYS A 20 -51.55 -35.35 0.05
C CYS A 20 -51.07 -33.90 -0.01
N LEU A 21 -51.83 -32.98 0.61
CA LEU A 21 -51.31 -31.68 1.03
C LEU A 21 -50.30 -31.95 2.15
N ALA A 22 -49.07 -32.26 1.76
CA ALA A 22 -47.92 -32.08 2.62
C ALA A 22 -47.67 -30.57 2.74
N ALA A 23 -48.47 -29.92 3.58
CA ALA A 23 -48.09 -28.63 4.15
C ALA A 23 -46.86 -28.91 5.01
N SER A 24 -45.67 -28.78 4.41
CA SER A 24 -44.42 -28.72 5.15
C SER A 24 -44.49 -27.45 5.99
N ALA A 25 -44.96 -27.61 7.23
CA ALA A 25 -44.75 -26.63 8.26
C ALA A 25 -43.24 -26.60 8.50
N ALA A 26 -42.55 -25.74 7.73
CA ALA A 26 -41.30 -25.16 8.18
C ALA A 26 -41.63 -24.32 9.41
N ALA A 27 -41.81 -25.00 10.54
CA ALA A 27 -41.72 -24.38 11.84
C ALA A 27 -40.33 -23.76 11.89
N ALA A 28 -40.25 -22.44 11.74
CA ALA A 28 -39.04 -21.71 12.05
C ALA A 28 -38.62 -22.17 13.45
N GLN A 29 -37.53 -22.93 13.55
CA GLN A 29 -36.95 -23.25 14.84
C GLN A 29 -36.67 -21.92 15.53
N GLN A 30 -37.45 -21.60 16.56
CA GLN A 30 -37.05 -20.58 17.51
C GLN A 30 -35.61 -20.92 17.93
N PRO A 31 -34.70 -19.92 17.97
CA PRO A 31 -33.35 -20.15 18.44
C PRO A 31 -33.41 -20.94 19.75
N ALA A 32 -32.75 -22.09 19.78
CA ALA A 32 -32.72 -22.91 20.99
C ALA A 32 -32.21 -22.03 22.14
N GLU A 33 -32.91 -22.04 23.28
CA GLU A 33 -32.42 -21.34 24.45
C GLU A 33 -31.00 -21.82 24.77
N PRO A 34 -30.09 -20.91 25.19
CA PRO A 34 -28.72 -21.28 25.55
C PRO A 34 -28.72 -22.46 26.52
N ASP A 35 -27.78 -23.39 26.39
CA ASP A 35 -27.68 -24.50 27.33
C ASP A 35 -27.19 -24.03 28.72
N GLN A 36 -27.26 -24.93 29.71
CA GLN A 36 -26.86 -24.59 31.08
C GLN A 36 -25.38 -24.23 31.18
N ALA A 37 -24.51 -24.92 30.43
CA ALA A 37 -23.08 -24.65 30.42
C ALA A 37 -22.77 -23.23 29.92
N THR A 38 -23.46 -22.78 28.87
CA THR A 38 -23.34 -21.43 28.31
C THR A 38 -23.82 -20.39 29.32
N ARG A 39 -24.94 -20.64 30.01
CA ARG A 39 -25.43 -19.75 31.07
C ARG A 39 -24.45 -19.64 32.24
N ASP A 40 -23.88 -20.75 32.67
CA ASP A 40 -22.93 -20.80 33.78
C ASP A 40 -21.63 -20.07 33.39
N ALA A 41 -21.13 -20.29 32.17
CA ALA A 41 -19.95 -19.60 31.64
C ALA A 41 -20.18 -18.08 31.51
N ALA A 42 -21.30 -17.65 30.91
CA ALA A 42 -21.64 -16.23 30.80
C ALA A 42 -21.77 -15.56 32.18
N SER A 43 -22.36 -16.26 33.16
CA SER A 43 -22.48 -15.79 34.53
C SER A 43 -21.12 -15.69 35.23
N ALA A 44 -20.21 -16.63 34.98
CA ALA A 44 -18.86 -16.61 35.53
C ALA A 44 -18.06 -15.41 35.00
N HIS A 45 -18.06 -15.19 33.67
CA HIS A 45 -17.46 -14.02 33.04
C HIS A 45 -18.07 -12.71 33.56
N PHE A 46 -19.39 -12.64 33.68
CA PHE A 46 -20.04 -11.44 34.21
C PHE A 46 -19.63 -11.14 35.66
N ARG A 47 -19.48 -12.17 36.51
CA ARG A 47 -19.00 -12.01 37.89
C ARG A 47 -17.54 -11.55 37.92
N ALA A 48 -16.66 -12.19 37.14
CA ALA A 48 -15.26 -11.80 37.03
C ALA A 48 -15.12 -10.34 36.56
N GLY A 49 -15.89 -9.94 35.54
CA GLY A 49 -15.93 -8.57 35.06
C GLY A 49 -16.39 -7.57 36.12
N ARG A 50 -17.40 -7.93 36.94
CA ARG A 50 -17.84 -7.10 38.07
C ARG A 50 -16.76 -6.96 39.14
N ASP A 51 -16.06 -8.02 39.48
CA ASP A 51 -14.99 -8.01 40.47
C ASP A 51 -13.82 -7.12 39.99
N ALA A 52 -13.40 -7.26 38.74
CA ALA A 52 -12.38 -6.42 38.11
C ALA A 52 -12.82 -4.94 38.03
N PHE A 53 -14.07 -4.68 37.64
CA PHE A 53 -14.63 -3.33 37.56
C PHE A 53 -14.61 -2.63 38.92
N ASN A 54 -15.02 -3.32 39.98
CA ASN A 54 -15.00 -2.78 41.34
C ASN A 54 -13.56 -2.57 41.85
N ALA A 55 -12.59 -3.34 41.34
CA ALA A 55 -11.16 -3.16 41.62
C ALA A 55 -10.52 -2.02 40.80
N GLY A 56 -11.24 -1.41 39.86
CA GLY A 56 -10.73 -0.37 38.96
C GLY A 56 -9.89 -0.89 37.79
N ASP A 57 -9.81 -2.21 37.60
CA ASP A 57 -9.14 -2.82 36.45
C ASP A 57 -10.11 -2.90 35.26
N PHE A 58 -10.25 -1.78 34.57
CA PHE A 58 -11.23 -1.63 33.50
C PHE A 58 -10.89 -2.40 32.22
N GLU A 59 -9.61 -2.70 31.95
CA GLU A 59 -9.23 -3.53 30.79
C GLU A 59 -9.61 -5.00 30.99
N THR A 60 -9.31 -5.55 32.17
CA THR A 60 -9.75 -6.90 32.52
C THR A 60 -11.28 -6.97 32.57
N ALA A 61 -11.92 -5.98 33.19
CA ALA A 61 -13.39 -5.91 33.24
C ALA A 61 -14.01 -5.87 31.83
N LEU A 62 -13.48 -5.05 30.92
CA LEU A 62 -13.93 -4.96 29.54
C LEU A 62 -13.83 -6.31 28.82
N THR A 63 -12.72 -7.02 29.01
CA THR A 63 -12.50 -8.35 28.43
C THR A 63 -13.53 -9.36 28.92
N GLU A 64 -13.75 -9.43 30.23
CA GLU A 64 -14.71 -10.34 30.86
C GLU A 64 -16.16 -10.02 30.48
N PHE A 65 -16.55 -8.74 30.45
CA PHE A 65 -17.90 -8.36 30.03
C PHE A 65 -18.15 -8.63 28.56
N ARG A 66 -17.16 -8.43 27.68
CA ARG A 66 -17.25 -8.83 26.27
C ARG A 66 -17.43 -10.33 26.12
N ALA A 67 -16.69 -11.14 26.88
CA ALA A 67 -16.85 -12.60 26.88
C ALA A 67 -18.26 -13.01 27.36
N ALA A 68 -18.77 -12.39 28.43
CA ALA A 68 -20.13 -12.62 28.91
C ALA A 68 -21.19 -12.26 27.86
N ASN A 69 -21.07 -11.09 27.23
CA ASN A 69 -22.03 -10.61 26.23
C ASN A 69 -21.95 -11.39 24.91
N ALA A 70 -20.77 -11.91 24.54
CA ALA A 70 -20.60 -12.78 23.40
C ALA A 70 -21.24 -14.16 23.63
N ALA A 71 -21.17 -14.68 24.85
CA ALA A 71 -21.84 -15.93 25.22
C ALA A 71 -23.36 -15.77 25.27
N ILE A 72 -23.85 -14.72 25.93
CA ILE A 72 -25.28 -14.38 26.02
C ILE A 72 -25.42 -12.85 25.93
N PRO A 73 -25.93 -12.32 24.81
CA PRO A 73 -26.19 -10.88 24.67
C PRO A 73 -27.15 -10.39 25.75
N ALA A 74 -26.69 -9.44 26.57
CA ALA A 74 -27.45 -8.95 27.72
C ALA A 74 -27.26 -7.44 27.90
N SER A 75 -28.36 -6.72 28.13
CA SER A 75 -28.37 -5.27 28.37
C SER A 75 -27.36 -4.87 29.45
N ARG A 76 -27.38 -5.58 30.59
CA ARG A 76 -26.49 -5.30 31.70
C ARG A 76 -25.01 -5.46 31.34
N ALA A 77 -24.65 -6.50 30.58
CA ALA A 77 -23.27 -6.70 30.16
C ALA A 77 -22.85 -5.58 29.20
N LEU A 78 -23.70 -5.25 28.22
CA LEU A 78 -23.43 -4.19 27.25
C LEU A 78 -23.28 -2.80 27.88
N SER A 79 -24.09 -2.46 28.89
CA SER A 79 -23.94 -1.23 29.67
C SER A 79 -22.58 -1.18 30.38
N TYR A 80 -22.12 -2.27 31.00
CA TYR A 80 -20.81 -2.32 31.64
C TYR A 80 -19.65 -2.25 30.64
N ILE A 81 -19.78 -2.82 29.44
CA ILE A 81 -18.78 -2.67 28.36
C ILE A 81 -18.60 -1.19 28.03
N GLY A 82 -19.70 -0.46 27.81
CA GLY A 82 -19.65 0.98 27.53
C GLY A 82 -19.04 1.78 28.68
N GLN A 83 -19.39 1.47 29.94
CA GLN A 83 -18.80 2.10 31.12
C GLN A 83 -17.30 1.86 31.22
N CYS A 84 -16.82 0.63 30.97
CA CYS A 84 -15.38 0.34 30.95
C CYS A 84 -14.66 1.17 29.88
N LEU A 85 -15.20 1.21 28.66
CA LEU A 85 -14.63 1.99 27.56
C LEU A 85 -14.57 3.49 27.90
N HIS A 86 -15.63 4.03 28.50
CA HIS A 86 -15.65 5.42 28.96
C HIS A 86 -14.58 5.67 30.04
N LYS A 87 -14.45 4.78 31.04
CA LYS A 87 -13.41 4.89 32.08
C LYS A 87 -11.98 4.74 31.55
N LEU A 88 -11.80 4.05 30.42
CA LEU A 88 -10.54 3.91 29.70
C LEU A 88 -10.26 5.07 28.73
N ASN A 89 -11.11 6.11 28.71
CA ASN A 89 -11.05 7.24 27.78
C ASN A 89 -11.16 6.83 26.29
N ARG A 90 -11.79 5.68 26.00
CA ARG A 90 -12.07 5.18 24.63
C ARG A 90 -13.45 5.67 24.20
N GLN A 91 -13.58 7.00 24.09
CA GLN A 91 -14.86 7.71 23.99
C GLN A 91 -15.71 7.31 22.77
N ILE A 92 -15.11 7.17 21.58
CA ILE A 92 -15.83 6.77 20.36
C ILE A 92 -16.40 5.36 20.50
N GLU A 93 -15.60 4.40 20.99
CA GLU A 93 -16.08 3.03 21.23
C GLU A 93 -17.16 2.97 22.31
N ALA A 94 -17.04 3.79 23.36
CA ALA A 94 -18.06 3.90 24.40
C ALA A 94 -19.38 4.42 23.82
N LEU A 95 -19.35 5.50 23.06
CA LEU A 95 -20.52 6.10 22.42
C LEU A 95 -21.22 5.11 21.49
N GLN A 96 -20.47 4.40 20.65
CA GLN A 96 -20.99 3.36 19.77
C GLN A 96 -21.65 2.22 20.57
N THR A 97 -21.02 1.78 21.66
CA THR A 97 -21.55 0.71 22.53
C THR A 97 -22.84 1.15 23.22
N PHE A 98 -22.93 2.39 23.69
CA PHE A 98 -24.12 2.92 24.32
C PHE A 98 -25.27 3.12 23.32
N ARG A 99 -24.99 3.64 22.13
CA ARG A 99 -25.99 3.71 21.04
C ARG A 99 -26.53 2.32 20.70
N GLN A 100 -25.64 1.32 20.60
CA GLN A 100 -26.02 -0.08 20.40
C GLN A 100 -26.90 -0.61 21.54
N TYR A 101 -26.63 -0.24 22.80
CA TYR A 101 -27.48 -0.62 23.93
C TYR A 101 -28.91 -0.09 23.77
N VAL A 102 -29.07 1.19 23.40
CA VAL A 102 -30.39 1.81 23.22
C VAL A 102 -31.14 1.16 22.06
N GLU A 103 -30.44 0.82 20.98
CA GLU A 103 -31.02 0.16 19.80
C GLU A 103 -31.49 -1.26 20.09
N LEU A 104 -30.66 -2.06 20.80
CA LEU A 104 -30.97 -3.47 21.08
C LEU A 104 -31.99 -3.65 22.20
N TYR A 105 -32.04 -2.72 23.16
CA TYR A 105 -32.90 -2.82 24.35
C TYR A 105 -33.83 -1.61 24.54
N PRO A 106 -34.63 -1.23 23.52
CA PRO A 106 -35.39 0.03 23.54
C PRO A 106 -36.50 0.07 24.60
N ASN A 107 -36.95 -1.10 25.09
CA ASN A 107 -38.07 -1.24 26.02
C ASN A 107 -37.60 -1.93 27.33
N PRO A 108 -37.02 -1.18 28.28
CA PRO A 108 -36.58 -1.75 29.56
C PRO A 108 -37.79 -2.24 30.39
N ALA A 109 -37.74 -3.51 30.80
CA ALA A 109 -38.87 -4.19 31.45
C ALA A 109 -38.98 -3.93 32.96
N THR A 110 -37.87 -3.63 33.64
CA THR A 110 -37.82 -3.42 35.09
C THR A 110 -37.45 -1.97 35.42
N GLU A 111 -37.83 -1.47 36.61
CA GLU A 111 -37.41 -0.15 37.09
C GLU A 111 -35.89 0.01 37.07
N ARG A 112 -35.16 -1.06 37.46
CA ARG A 112 -33.69 -1.08 37.39
C ARG A 112 -33.17 -0.87 35.97
N ASP A 113 -33.77 -1.54 34.98
CA ASP A 113 -33.36 -1.40 33.59
C ASP A 113 -33.77 -0.03 33.02
N GLN A 114 -34.85 0.57 33.52
CA GLN A 114 -35.27 1.94 33.18
C GLN A 114 -34.25 2.95 33.72
N THR A 115 -33.79 2.79 34.97
CA THR A 115 -32.71 3.63 35.52
C THR A 115 -31.43 3.48 34.72
N ALA A 116 -31.00 2.24 34.42
CA ALA A 116 -29.81 2.00 33.61
C ALA A 116 -29.93 2.58 32.18
N MET A 117 -31.12 2.52 31.57
CA MET A 117 -31.39 3.16 30.28
C MET A 117 -31.24 4.69 30.37
N GLN A 118 -31.69 5.32 31.46
CA GLN A 118 -31.50 6.75 31.65
C GLN A 118 -30.03 7.10 31.81
N GLU A 119 -29.27 6.36 32.63
CA GLU A 119 -27.82 6.57 32.79
C GLU A 119 -27.07 6.42 31.45
N VAL A 120 -27.45 5.43 30.63
CA VAL A 120 -26.86 5.24 29.30
C VAL A 120 -27.15 6.42 28.38
N LYS A 121 -28.36 6.97 28.41
CA LYS A 121 -28.71 8.17 27.63
C LYS A 121 -27.92 9.38 28.09
N ASP A 122 -27.77 9.56 29.40
CA ASP A 122 -26.98 10.66 29.96
C ASP A 122 -25.50 10.56 29.52
N TRP A 123 -24.92 9.34 29.45
CA TRP A 123 -23.57 9.14 28.90
C TRP A 123 -23.49 9.38 27.39
N ILE A 124 -24.53 9.06 26.62
CA ILE A 124 -24.59 9.38 25.19
C ILE A 124 -24.55 10.90 25.03
N ASP A 125 -25.40 11.63 25.75
CA ASP A 125 -25.45 13.09 25.69
C ASP A 125 -24.08 13.70 26.07
N GLU A 126 -23.46 13.22 27.16
CA GLU A 126 -22.12 13.65 27.59
C GLU A 126 -21.04 13.40 26.51
N LEU A 127 -21.06 12.24 25.86
CA LEU A 127 -20.07 11.88 24.85
C LEU A 127 -20.31 12.62 23.52
N GLU A 128 -21.56 12.83 23.14
CA GLU A 128 -21.91 13.61 21.95
C GLU A 128 -21.48 15.08 22.08
N ASP A 129 -21.50 15.62 23.30
CA ASP A 129 -21.00 16.97 23.62
C ASP A 129 -19.48 17.14 23.45
N VAL A 130 -18.72 16.05 23.28
CA VAL A 130 -17.26 16.10 23.06
C VAL A 130 -16.83 15.43 21.75
N VAL A 131 -17.77 14.93 20.94
CA VAL A 131 -17.51 14.28 19.66
C VAL A 131 -17.86 15.23 18.51
N GLY A 132 -16.96 15.33 17.53
CA GLY A 132 -17.18 16.03 16.28
C GLY A 132 -17.29 15.06 15.10
N LYS A 133 -17.92 15.52 14.02
CA LYS A 133 -18.09 14.75 12.78
C LYS A 133 -17.22 15.35 11.68
N VAL A 134 -16.41 14.53 11.03
CA VAL A 134 -15.52 14.97 9.95
C VAL A 134 -15.88 14.28 8.65
N GLN A 135 -16.30 15.06 7.66
CA GLN A 135 -16.44 14.59 6.29
C GLN A 135 -15.05 14.46 5.66
N VAL A 136 -14.57 13.23 5.50
CA VAL A 136 -13.32 12.96 4.80
C VAL A 136 -13.62 12.76 3.31
N SER A 137 -12.95 13.52 2.45
CA SER A 137 -12.99 13.37 1.00
C SER A 137 -11.60 13.03 0.50
N VAL A 138 -11.48 11.99 -0.33
CA VAL A 138 -10.21 11.60 -0.94
C VAL A 138 -10.35 11.70 -2.44
N ALA A 139 -9.39 12.35 -3.11
CA ALA A 139 -9.43 12.53 -4.56
C ALA A 139 -9.38 11.20 -5.35
N LEU A 140 -8.87 10.14 -4.72
CA LEU A 140 -8.69 8.80 -5.30
C LEU A 140 -9.61 7.79 -4.62
N SER A 141 -10.55 7.23 -5.37
CA SER A 141 -11.39 6.12 -4.92
C SER A 141 -10.56 4.86 -4.69
N GLY A 142 -10.85 4.11 -3.62
CA GLY A 142 -10.13 2.90 -3.23
C GLY A 142 -8.92 3.16 -2.31
N ALA A 143 -8.50 4.41 -2.11
CA ALA A 143 -7.43 4.74 -1.17
C ALA A 143 -7.82 4.36 0.26
N THR A 144 -6.88 3.78 1.01
CA THR A 144 -7.08 3.43 2.43
C THR A 144 -7.04 4.70 3.27
N VAL A 145 -8.08 4.93 4.06
CA VAL A 145 -8.21 6.10 4.95
C VAL A 145 -7.87 5.67 6.38
N LEU A 146 -7.02 6.45 7.02
CA LEU A 146 -6.64 6.32 8.42
C LEU A 146 -6.92 7.61 9.18
N VAL A 147 -7.25 7.46 10.46
CA VAL A 147 -7.34 8.57 11.42
C VAL A 147 -6.54 8.19 12.65
N ASP A 148 -5.57 9.03 13.02
CA ASP A 148 -4.61 8.78 14.10
C ASP A 148 -3.90 7.41 14.00
N GLY A 149 -3.67 6.96 12.77
CA GLY A 149 -3.04 5.67 12.48
C GLY A 149 -4.00 4.47 12.50
N GLN A 150 -5.27 4.64 12.88
CA GLN A 150 -6.28 3.58 12.79
C GLN A 150 -6.93 3.55 11.42
N VAL A 151 -6.95 2.39 10.78
CA VAL A 151 -7.60 2.17 9.48
C VAL A 151 -9.13 2.22 9.66
N LEU A 152 -9.79 3.09 8.90
CA LEU A 152 -11.25 3.19 8.88
C LEU A 152 -11.89 2.44 7.70
N GLY A 153 -11.15 2.28 6.60
CA GLY A 153 -11.62 1.61 5.39
C GLY A 153 -11.08 2.28 4.14
N ASN A 154 -11.75 2.05 3.01
CA ASN A 154 -11.36 2.60 1.71
C ASN A 154 -12.31 3.73 1.29
N ALA A 155 -11.77 4.76 0.63
CA ALA A 155 -12.55 5.87 0.11
C ALA A 155 -13.44 5.45 -1.10
N PRO A 156 -14.63 6.05 -1.28
CA PRO A 156 -15.27 6.99 -0.36
C PRO A 156 -15.83 6.29 0.89
N LEU A 157 -15.72 6.95 2.05
CA LEU A 157 -16.36 6.47 3.27
C LEU A 157 -17.88 6.68 3.18
N ALA A 158 -18.65 5.74 3.74
CA ALA A 158 -20.12 5.78 3.69
C ALA A 158 -20.72 6.89 4.58
N GLU A 159 -20.10 7.13 5.74
CA GLU A 159 -20.54 8.10 6.74
C GLU A 159 -19.39 9.01 7.16
N PRO A 160 -19.68 10.22 7.68
CA PRO A 160 -18.68 11.06 8.33
C PRO A 160 -17.98 10.32 9.47
N VAL A 161 -16.70 10.61 9.66
CA VAL A 161 -15.92 10.02 10.75
C VAL A 161 -16.20 10.76 12.05
N GLU A 162 -16.60 10.04 13.08
CA GLU A 162 -16.72 10.58 14.44
C GLU A 162 -15.35 10.52 15.14
N VAL A 163 -14.89 11.67 15.64
CA VAL A 163 -13.65 11.79 16.43
C VAL A 163 -13.90 12.66 17.64
N VAL A 164 -13.08 12.50 18.68
CA VAL A 164 -13.15 13.34 19.88
C VAL A 164 -12.76 14.77 19.51
N GLN A 165 -13.14 15.76 20.31
CA GLN A 165 -12.62 17.11 20.15
C GLN A 165 -11.09 17.15 20.34
N GLY A 166 -10.41 17.93 19.52
CA GLY A 166 -8.95 18.05 19.55
C GLY A 166 -8.28 17.83 18.20
N PRO A 167 -6.93 17.84 18.16
CA PRO A 167 -6.18 17.60 16.93
C PRO A 167 -6.24 16.13 16.53
N HIS A 168 -6.60 15.89 15.27
CA HIS A 168 -6.63 14.56 14.65
C HIS A 168 -5.86 14.59 13.32
N THR A 169 -5.13 13.51 13.04
CA THR A 169 -4.38 13.35 11.79
C THR A 169 -5.13 12.42 10.86
N PHE A 170 -5.52 12.93 9.70
CA PHE A 170 -6.23 12.22 8.65
C PHE A 170 -5.23 11.86 7.55
N ARG A 171 -5.18 10.59 7.16
CA ARG A 171 -4.22 10.09 6.17
C ARG A 171 -4.90 9.24 5.11
N ALA A 172 -4.51 9.42 3.86
CA ALA A 172 -4.95 8.60 2.74
C ALA A 172 -3.75 7.97 2.05
N GLU A 173 -3.78 6.64 1.93
CA GLU A 173 -2.71 5.83 1.35
C GLU A 173 -3.21 5.02 0.16
N MET A 174 -2.39 4.94 -0.88
CA MET A 174 -2.64 4.10 -2.05
C MET A 174 -1.31 3.67 -2.67
N GLU A 175 -1.23 2.42 -3.12
CA GLU A 175 -0.06 1.89 -3.81
C GLU A 175 0.25 2.71 -5.08
N GLY A 176 1.52 3.06 -5.28
CA GLY A 176 1.94 3.93 -6.38
C GLY A 176 1.73 5.43 -6.13
N TYR A 177 1.27 5.82 -4.94
CA TYR A 177 1.06 7.21 -4.54
C TYR A 177 1.83 7.56 -3.27
N ARG A 178 2.29 8.81 -3.17
CA ARG A 178 2.68 9.43 -1.92
C ARG A 178 1.41 9.71 -1.12
N ALA A 179 1.38 9.23 0.12
CA ALA A 179 0.27 9.44 1.03
C ALA A 179 -0.02 10.93 1.22
N ALA A 180 -1.30 11.28 1.30
CA ALA A 180 -1.74 12.59 1.75
C ALA A 180 -2.02 12.54 3.25
N GLU A 181 -1.60 13.56 3.98
CA GLU A 181 -1.78 13.65 5.42
C GLU A 181 -2.14 15.09 5.78
N GLU A 182 -3.20 15.26 6.57
CA GLU A 182 -3.70 16.56 7.03
C GLU A 182 -4.04 16.47 8.51
N THR A 183 -3.72 17.52 9.26
CA THR A 183 -4.09 17.63 10.68
C THR A 183 -5.21 18.65 10.82
N LEU A 184 -6.31 18.24 11.46
CA LEU A 184 -7.47 19.07 11.70
C LEU A 184 -7.76 19.10 13.20
N THR A 185 -7.94 20.29 13.76
CA THR A 185 -8.46 20.43 15.13
C THR A 185 -9.98 20.43 15.07
N VAL A 186 -10.58 19.37 15.60
CA VAL A 186 -12.03 19.17 15.60
C VAL A 186 -12.62 19.79 16.85
N ALA A 187 -13.66 20.61 16.68
CA ALA A 187 -14.47 21.12 17.77
C ALA A 187 -15.67 20.21 18.00
N ALA A 188 -16.08 20.04 19.26
CA ALA A 188 -17.25 19.26 19.59
C ALA A 188 -18.53 19.82 18.97
N GLY A 189 -19.44 18.92 18.58
CA GLY A 189 -20.73 19.28 17.98
C GLY A 189 -20.64 19.95 16.60
N GLN A 190 -19.43 20.17 16.05
CA GLN A 190 -19.24 20.75 14.73
C GLN A 190 -19.04 19.67 13.67
N GLN A 191 -19.59 19.95 12.48
CA GLN A 191 -19.27 19.20 11.29
C GLN A 191 -18.12 19.91 10.56
N SER A 192 -16.99 19.22 10.45
CA SER A 192 -15.82 19.68 9.71
C SER A 192 -15.62 18.86 8.45
N SER A 193 -14.74 19.30 7.57
CA SER A 193 -14.34 18.54 6.38
C SER A 193 -12.84 18.60 6.16
N VAL A 194 -12.30 17.53 5.57
CA VAL A 194 -10.90 17.45 5.15
C VAL A 194 -10.82 16.79 3.79
N THR A 195 -9.99 17.34 2.91
CA THR A 195 -9.76 16.82 1.57
C THR A 195 -8.32 16.31 1.48
N LEU A 196 -8.17 15.02 1.18
CA LEU A 196 -6.87 14.36 1.04
C LEU A 196 -6.59 14.11 -0.44
N ILE A 197 -5.42 14.54 -0.91
CA ILE A 197 -5.02 14.44 -2.32
C ILE A 197 -3.69 13.70 -2.42
N PRO A 198 -3.68 12.35 -2.41
CA PRO A 198 -2.46 11.60 -2.65
C PRO A 198 -1.91 11.88 -4.05
N THR A 199 -0.60 12.00 -4.18
CA THR A 199 0.06 12.34 -5.46
C THR A 199 0.81 11.12 -6.02
N PRO A 200 0.75 10.81 -7.33
CA PRO A 200 1.49 9.69 -7.89
C PRO A 200 2.98 9.74 -7.53
N LEU A 201 3.55 8.59 -7.17
CA LEU A 201 5.00 8.45 -7.05
C LEU A 201 5.60 8.51 -8.45
N GLN A 202 6.48 9.47 -8.67
CA GLN A 202 7.27 9.48 -9.89
C GLN A 202 8.38 8.45 -9.73
N THR A 203 8.46 7.51 -10.68
CA THR A 203 9.54 6.51 -10.78
C THR A 203 10.43 6.76 -11.99
N THR A 204 9.96 7.58 -12.95
CA THR A 204 10.67 7.89 -14.19
C THR A 204 11.13 9.34 -14.25
N ALA A 205 12.16 9.59 -15.05
CA ALA A 205 12.62 10.90 -15.50
C ALA A 205 12.20 11.10 -16.98
N THR A 206 11.82 12.32 -17.35
CA THR A 206 11.57 12.66 -18.76
C THR A 206 12.90 12.97 -19.44
N VAL A 207 13.29 12.17 -20.42
CA VAL A 207 14.61 12.19 -21.03
C VAL A 207 14.56 12.65 -22.48
N ASN A 208 15.47 13.57 -22.83
CA ASN A 208 15.76 13.98 -24.21
C ASN A 208 17.24 13.70 -24.54
N LEU A 209 17.49 12.79 -25.48
CA LEU A 209 18.83 12.48 -25.96
C LEU A 209 18.99 12.87 -27.41
N SER A 210 20.13 13.46 -27.75
CA SER A 210 20.51 13.75 -29.14
C SER A 210 21.95 13.37 -29.39
N ALA A 211 22.34 13.29 -30.67
CA ALA A 211 23.73 13.13 -31.07
C ALA A 211 24.09 14.08 -32.20
N ASN A 212 25.39 14.37 -32.35
CA ASN A 212 25.92 15.11 -33.49
C ASN A 212 25.77 14.37 -34.83
N VAL A 213 25.62 13.03 -34.79
CA VAL A 213 25.41 12.19 -35.97
C VAL A 213 23.92 11.81 -36.09
N PRO A 214 23.21 12.23 -37.15
CA PRO A 214 21.82 11.85 -37.38
C PRO A 214 21.65 10.33 -37.51
N GLY A 215 20.64 9.76 -36.85
CA GLY A 215 20.37 8.32 -36.93
C GLY A 215 21.33 7.45 -36.11
N ALA A 216 22.18 8.05 -35.26
CA ALA A 216 22.98 7.29 -34.30
C ALA A 216 22.08 6.40 -33.43
N ALA A 217 22.45 5.13 -33.31
CA ALA A 217 21.72 4.16 -32.49
C ALA A 217 22.12 4.32 -31.02
N ALA A 218 21.16 4.25 -30.12
CA ALA A 218 21.35 4.32 -28.68
C ALA A 218 20.83 3.06 -27.98
N THR A 219 21.55 2.62 -26.96
CA THR A 219 21.12 1.60 -26.00
C THR A 219 21.25 2.14 -24.58
N LEU A 220 20.39 1.68 -23.68
CA LEU A 220 20.41 1.97 -22.26
C LEU A 220 20.47 0.67 -21.50
N ASP A 221 21.52 0.47 -20.70
CA ASP A 221 21.76 -0.77 -19.95
C ASP A 221 21.72 -2.02 -20.85
N GLY A 222 22.20 -1.88 -22.08
CA GLY A 222 22.18 -2.94 -23.10
C GLY A 222 20.85 -3.15 -23.82
N SER A 223 19.77 -2.47 -23.42
CA SER A 223 18.47 -2.50 -24.12
C SER A 223 18.40 -1.41 -25.19
N ALA A 224 17.85 -1.73 -26.37
CA ALA A 224 17.76 -0.76 -27.47
C ALA A 224 16.77 0.38 -27.15
N LEU A 225 17.25 1.63 -27.14
CA LEU A 225 16.40 2.83 -27.11
C LEU A 225 15.92 3.22 -28.52
N GLY A 226 16.65 2.82 -29.56
CA GLY A 226 16.37 3.16 -30.96
C GLY A 226 17.37 4.17 -31.52
N MET A 227 16.93 5.01 -32.46
CA MET A 227 17.77 6.04 -33.08
C MET A 227 17.57 7.40 -32.41
N LEU A 228 18.63 8.21 -32.38
CA LEU A 228 18.59 9.58 -31.86
C LEU A 228 18.12 10.59 -32.94
N PRO A 229 17.36 11.64 -32.55
CA PRO A 229 17.01 12.01 -31.18
C PRO A 229 15.93 11.12 -30.54
N PHE A 230 16.05 10.88 -29.24
CA PHE A 230 15.08 10.16 -28.42
C PHE A 230 14.43 11.12 -27.42
N ALA A 231 13.10 11.03 -27.28
CA ALA A 231 12.33 11.74 -26.27
C ALA A 231 11.34 10.76 -25.63
N GLY A 232 11.41 10.58 -24.32
CA GLY A 232 10.54 9.65 -23.60
C GLY A 232 10.86 9.55 -22.11
N ASP A 233 10.05 8.82 -21.37
CA ASP A 233 10.26 8.58 -19.95
C ASP A 233 11.12 7.33 -19.74
N LEU A 234 12.13 7.44 -18.89
CA LEU A 234 13.04 6.36 -18.50
C LEU A 234 13.05 6.23 -16.99
N GLU A 235 13.21 5.00 -16.47
CA GLU A 235 13.31 4.76 -15.02
C GLU A 235 14.39 5.66 -14.39
N ALA A 236 14.14 6.10 -13.16
CA ALA A 236 15.13 6.84 -12.41
C ALA A 236 16.22 5.91 -11.89
N GLY A 237 17.46 6.40 -11.86
CA GLY A 237 18.61 5.60 -11.47
C GLY A 237 19.88 5.99 -12.20
N VAL A 238 20.92 5.19 -11.96
CA VAL A 238 22.17 5.27 -12.73
C VAL A 238 22.07 4.28 -13.87
N HIS A 239 22.20 4.79 -15.10
CA HIS A 239 22.13 4.00 -16.32
C HIS A 239 23.39 4.16 -17.15
N GLN A 240 23.75 3.12 -17.89
CA GLN A 240 24.80 3.14 -18.91
C GLN A 240 24.19 3.39 -20.28
N LEU A 241 24.40 4.60 -20.80
CA LEU A 241 24.04 4.98 -22.16
C LEU A 241 25.19 4.63 -23.11
N GLU A 242 24.91 3.85 -24.15
CA GLU A 242 25.83 3.66 -25.27
C GLU A 242 25.22 4.25 -26.54
N VAL A 243 26.03 5.01 -27.29
CA VAL A 243 25.62 5.60 -28.56
C VAL A 243 26.64 5.21 -29.62
N SER A 244 26.16 4.74 -30.76
CA SER A 244 26.99 4.26 -31.86
C SER A 244 26.46 4.71 -33.21
N ALA A 245 27.37 5.01 -34.13
CA ALA A 245 27.08 5.25 -35.54
C ALA A 245 28.18 4.63 -36.40
N GLU A 246 27.87 4.30 -37.66
CA GLU A 246 28.85 3.75 -38.59
C GLU A 246 29.99 4.75 -38.86
N GLY A 247 31.23 4.31 -38.72
CA GLY A 247 32.42 5.17 -38.88
C GLY A 247 32.78 6.02 -37.64
N TYR A 248 32.13 5.79 -36.49
CA TYR A 248 32.39 6.52 -35.24
C TYR A 248 32.73 5.58 -34.07
N GLU A 249 33.52 6.07 -33.12
CA GLU A 249 33.73 5.41 -31.83
C GLU A 249 32.42 5.35 -31.02
N THR A 250 32.14 4.20 -30.41
CA THR A 250 30.99 4.06 -29.50
C THR A 250 31.21 4.87 -28.23
N ALA A 251 30.39 5.90 -28.01
CA ALA A 251 30.38 6.64 -26.76
C ALA A 251 29.69 5.84 -25.66
N ARG A 252 30.33 5.70 -24.49
CA ARG A 252 29.76 5.05 -23.31
C ARG A 252 29.73 6.02 -22.14
N LEU A 253 28.56 6.25 -21.57
CA LEU A 253 28.30 7.32 -20.62
C LEU A 253 27.44 6.82 -19.47
N ALA A 254 27.88 7.03 -18.23
CA ALA A 254 26.97 6.93 -17.09
C ALA A 254 26.08 8.19 -17.07
N ILE A 255 24.76 7.99 -16.98
CA ILE A 255 23.78 9.04 -16.73
C ILE A 255 23.03 8.77 -15.43
N THR A 256 22.69 9.82 -14.70
CA THR A 256 21.88 9.73 -13.49
C THR A 256 20.55 10.41 -13.75
N LEU A 257 19.49 9.61 -13.80
CA LEU A 257 18.13 10.04 -13.99
C LEU A 257 17.46 10.19 -12.62
N GLN A 258 16.87 11.35 -12.34
CA GLN A 258 16.14 11.60 -11.11
C GLN A 258 14.65 11.57 -11.39
N ALA A 259 13.90 10.79 -10.62
CA ALA A 259 12.46 10.67 -10.82
C ALA A 259 11.79 12.04 -10.76
N GLY A 260 10.94 12.32 -11.74
CA GLY A 260 10.25 13.61 -11.86
C GLY A 260 11.07 14.76 -12.42
N GLN A 261 12.36 14.59 -12.63
CA GLN A 261 13.22 15.64 -13.17
C GLN A 261 13.45 15.43 -14.67
N PRO A 262 13.38 16.50 -15.49
CA PRO A 262 13.78 16.40 -16.88
C PRO A 262 15.30 16.21 -16.97
N PHE A 263 15.73 15.36 -17.88
CA PHE A 263 17.14 15.15 -18.20
C PHE A 263 17.35 15.34 -19.71
N ALA A 264 18.36 16.12 -20.09
CA ALA A 264 18.72 16.33 -21.48
C ALA A 264 20.22 16.14 -21.68
N ARG A 265 20.60 15.41 -22.73
CA ARG A 265 22.02 15.22 -23.08
C ARG A 265 22.22 15.12 -24.58
N ALA A 266 23.13 15.94 -25.09
CA ALA A 266 23.69 15.80 -26.43
C ALA A 266 24.97 14.97 -26.34
N VAL A 267 25.06 13.89 -27.12
CA VAL A 267 26.21 13.00 -27.20
C VAL A 267 27.04 13.37 -28.42
N GLU A 268 28.33 13.55 -28.21
CA GLU A 268 29.29 13.82 -29.27
C GLU A 268 30.04 12.53 -29.61
N LEU A 269 29.80 12.01 -30.82
CA LEU A 269 30.52 10.87 -31.36
C LEU A 269 31.76 11.36 -32.11
N VAL A 270 32.87 10.66 -31.90
CA VAL A 270 34.18 10.93 -32.52
C VAL A 270 34.35 9.97 -33.70
N PRO A 271 34.71 10.44 -34.92
CA PRO A 271 34.93 9.57 -36.06
C PRO A 271 36.12 8.63 -35.80
N LEU A 272 36.02 7.39 -36.25
CA LEU A 272 37.16 6.46 -36.24
C LEU A 272 38.28 7.03 -37.12
N PRO A 273 39.56 6.82 -36.77
CA PRO A 273 40.65 7.17 -37.67
C PRO A 273 40.44 6.44 -38.99
N GLU A 274 40.56 7.15 -40.11
CA GLU A 274 40.65 6.51 -41.41
C GLU A 274 41.82 5.53 -41.35
N ALA A 275 41.61 4.32 -41.87
CA ALA A 275 42.67 3.33 -41.97
C ALA A 275 43.65 3.81 -43.06
N ASP A 276 44.48 4.79 -42.71
CA ASP A 276 45.58 5.22 -43.53
C ASP A 276 46.50 4.01 -43.71
N GLU A 277 46.63 3.62 -44.97
CA GLU A 277 47.39 2.50 -45.49
C GLU A 277 48.66 2.17 -44.68
N GLU A 278 48.78 0.89 -44.31
CA GLU A 278 50.04 0.16 -44.33
C GLU A 278 51.16 0.61 -43.37
N TRP A 279 50.86 0.87 -42.10
CA TRP A 279 51.94 1.00 -41.09
C TRP A 279 52.81 -0.26 -41.00
N TYR A 280 52.28 -1.44 -41.37
CA TYR A 280 52.99 -2.70 -41.42
C TYR A 280 53.72 -2.99 -42.75
N GLU A 281 53.48 -2.24 -43.84
CA GLU A 281 54.29 -2.35 -45.07
C GLU A 281 55.50 -1.40 -45.08
N LYS A 282 55.60 -0.52 -44.09
CA LYS A 282 56.78 0.33 -43.91
C LYS A 282 57.97 -0.51 -43.43
N TRP A 283 58.94 -0.71 -44.33
CA TRP A 283 60.15 -1.52 -44.15
C TRP A 283 60.94 -1.23 -42.86
N TRP A 284 60.83 -0.03 -42.30
CA TRP A 284 61.55 0.37 -41.09
C TRP A 284 60.94 -0.18 -39.78
N VAL A 285 59.71 -0.72 -39.80
CA VAL A 285 59.06 -1.32 -38.62
C VAL A 285 59.74 -2.63 -38.20
N TRP A 286 60.30 -3.38 -39.16
CA TRP A 286 61.11 -4.59 -38.87
C TRP A 286 62.54 -4.29 -38.42
N THR A 287 63.02 -3.05 -38.54
CA THR A 287 64.40 -2.71 -38.12
C THR A 287 64.52 -2.60 -36.59
N ILE A 288 63.42 -2.35 -35.87
CA ILE A 288 63.41 -2.34 -34.40
C ILE A 288 63.21 -3.75 -33.82
N ALA A 289 62.46 -4.63 -34.50
CA ALA A 289 62.28 -6.03 -34.07
C ALA A 289 63.48 -6.95 -34.38
N GLY A 290 64.29 -6.63 -35.40
CA GLY A 290 65.44 -7.45 -35.83
C GLY A 290 66.73 -7.30 -35.00
N VAL A 291 66.88 -6.25 -34.18
CA VAL A 291 68.11 -5.99 -33.42
C VAL A 291 68.23 -6.84 -32.13
N VAL A 292 67.17 -7.54 -31.71
CA VAL A 292 67.17 -8.29 -30.44
C VAL A 292 67.66 -9.75 -30.57
N VAL A 293 67.82 -10.32 -31.78
CA VAL A 293 68.17 -11.76 -31.93
C VAL A 293 69.65 -12.03 -32.28
N ALA A 294 70.48 -11.03 -32.60
CA ALA A 294 71.87 -11.25 -33.02
C ALA A 294 72.93 -10.77 -32.00
N GLY A 295 72.68 -10.94 -30.70
CA GLY A 295 73.58 -10.43 -29.65
C GLY A 295 73.79 -11.36 -28.47
N ALA A 296 74.38 -12.55 -28.67
CA ALA A 296 75.01 -13.30 -27.59
C ALA A 296 76.20 -14.18 -28.04
N ALA A 297 77.37 -13.84 -27.48
CA ALA A 297 78.58 -14.66 -27.28
C ALA A 297 79.38 -15.09 -28.53
N THR A 298 80.53 -14.52 -28.88
CA THR A 298 81.86 -14.57 -28.22
C THR A 298 82.77 -13.67 -29.10
N GLY A 299 83.74 -12.87 -28.69
CA GLY A 299 84.67 -12.88 -27.57
C GLY A 299 86.09 -12.66 -28.12
N ILE A 300 86.66 -11.46 -27.87
CA ILE A 300 88.10 -11.18 -27.65
C ILE A 300 89.04 -10.89 -28.86
N VAL A 301 89.47 -9.61 -28.93
CA VAL A 301 90.85 -9.06 -29.06
C VAL A 301 91.36 -8.34 -30.35
N LEU A 302 91.66 -7.05 -30.11
CA LEU A 302 92.69 -6.12 -30.62
C LEU A 302 92.85 -5.86 -32.13
N GLY A 303 92.76 -4.58 -32.49
CA GLY A 303 93.30 -4.05 -33.75
C GLY A 303 93.00 -2.57 -33.94
N THR A 304 94.04 -1.74 -33.81
CA THR A 304 94.07 -0.28 -33.76
C THR A 304 93.76 0.47 -35.07
N THR A 305 93.20 1.69 -34.94
CA THR A 305 93.55 2.99 -35.59
C THR A 305 92.44 3.71 -36.38
N GLY A 306 92.40 5.05 -36.15
CA GLY A 306 91.73 6.08 -36.97
C GLY A 306 90.25 6.29 -36.62
N GLY A 307 89.80 7.35 -35.93
CA GLY A 307 90.19 8.75 -36.07
C GLY A 307 89.25 9.40 -37.09
N ASP A 308 88.16 9.99 -36.61
CA ASP A 308 87.72 11.33 -37.04
C ASP A 308 86.59 11.86 -36.13
N THR A 309 86.71 13.15 -35.88
CA THR A 309 86.09 13.97 -34.86
C THR A 309 84.65 14.39 -35.19
N MET A 310 83.84 14.56 -34.14
CA MET A 310 82.53 15.20 -34.17
C MET A 310 82.60 16.69 -34.57
N PRO A 311 81.44 17.30 -34.89
CA PRO A 311 81.04 18.54 -34.20
C PRO A 311 79.65 18.35 -33.54
N GLU A 312 79.49 18.50 -32.22
CA GLU A 312 79.14 19.77 -31.51
C GLU A 312 78.02 20.54 -32.22
N SER A 313 76.75 20.40 -31.80
CA SER A 313 76.06 21.09 -30.68
C SER A 313 75.70 22.55 -30.97
N ASP A 314 74.41 22.86 -31.01
CA ASP A 314 73.82 24.08 -30.42
C ASP A 314 72.29 23.92 -30.45
N TRP A 315 71.61 23.70 -29.31
CA TRP A 315 71.23 24.67 -28.27
C TRP A 315 70.26 25.74 -28.78
N THR A 316 69.05 25.76 -28.18
CA THR A 316 68.29 26.90 -27.62
C THR A 316 66.78 26.61 -27.68
N LEU A 317 66.13 26.30 -26.55
CA LEU A 317 65.40 27.25 -25.66
C LEU A 317 64.23 27.91 -26.43
N GLY A 318 62.97 27.71 -26.08
CA GLY A 318 62.41 27.83 -24.74
C GLY A 318 61.68 29.18 -24.63
N LEU A 319 60.38 29.16 -24.92
CA LEU A 319 59.29 30.04 -24.46
C LEU A 319 59.55 31.56 -24.36
N GLN A 320 58.84 32.32 -25.20
CA GLN A 320 57.78 33.26 -24.77
C GLN A 320 56.83 33.56 -25.92
#